data_AF-A0A7V9Q3R2-F1
#
_entry.id   AF-A0A7V9Q3R2-F1
#
_cell.length_a   1.000
_cell.length_b   1.000
_cell.length_c   1.000
_cell.angle_alpha   90.00
_cell.angle_beta   90.00
_cell.angle_gamma   90.00
#
_symmetry.space_group_name_H-M   'P 1'
#
loop_
_entity.id
_entity.type
_entity.pdbx_description
1 polymer ?
#
loop_
_entity_poly.entity_id
_entity_poly.type
_entity_poly.pdbx_seq_one_letter_code
_entity_poly.pdbx_strand_id
1 'polypeptide(L)' 'YVHSISFWWASTGLDYFRGYLPNLRRTSRADINRYVSTYIQGKPHVGLALMSEEAAQQAQLKPEELIGQ' A
#
# COMPACT_ATOMS: atom_id res chain seq x y z
N TYR A 1 10.28 -17.92 -17.82
CA TYR A 1 10.56 -18.71 -16.61
C TYR A 1 11.86 -18.26 -15.91
N VAL A 2 13.01 -18.24 -16.61
CA VAL A 2 14.31 -17.80 -16.02
C VAL A 2 14.27 -16.37 -15.46
N HIS A 3 13.70 -15.41 -16.20
CA HIS A 3 13.54 -14.01 -15.75
C HIS A 3 12.73 -13.87 -14.46
N SER A 4 11.74 -14.73 -14.23
CA SER A 4 10.92 -14.71 -13.01
C SER A 4 11.69 -15.26 -11.82
N ILE A 5 12.46 -16.35 -12.01
CA ILE A 5 13.26 -16.96 -10.95
C ILE A 5 14.38 -16.02 -10.50
N SER A 6 15.08 -15.35 -11.44
CA SER A 6 16.12 -14.37 -11.10
C SER A 6 15.60 -13.20 -10.27
N PHE A 7 14.41 -12.70 -10.58
CA PHE A 7 13.73 -11.66 -9.79
C PHE A 7 13.46 -12.13 -8.34
N TRP A 8 12.86 -13.32 -8.18
CA TRP A 8 12.50 -13.85 -6.85
C TRP A 8 13.71 -14.24 -6.01
N TRP A 9 14.78 -14.74 -6.65
CA TRP A 9 16.04 -15.10 -5.97
C TRP A 9 16.71 -13.89 -5.30
N ALA A 10 16.68 -12.72 -5.93
CA ALA A 10 17.25 -11.50 -5.37
C ALA A 10 16.32 -10.82 -4.34
N SER A 11 15.02 -11.11 -4.36
CA SER A 11 14.02 -10.34 -3.62
C SER A 11 13.41 -11.09 -2.43
N THR A 12 13.49 -12.43 -2.41
CA THR A 12 12.79 -13.28 -1.44
C THR A 12 13.48 -14.63 -1.22
N GLY A 13 13.13 -15.32 -0.13
CA GLY A 13 13.56 -16.70 0.10
C GLY A 13 12.78 -17.73 -0.73
N LEU A 14 13.37 -18.92 -0.89
CA LEU A 14 12.80 -20.03 -1.68
C LEU A 14 11.44 -20.51 -1.13
N ASP A 15 11.24 -20.48 0.18
CA ASP A 15 9.97 -20.86 0.81
C ASP A 15 8.85 -19.86 0.52
N TYR A 16 9.18 -18.56 0.48
CA TYR A 16 8.24 -17.53 0.07
C TYR A 16 7.81 -17.73 -1.38
N PHE A 17 8.77 -17.94 -2.29
CA PHE A 17 8.48 -18.19 -3.71
C PHE A 17 7.55 -19.39 -3.91
N ARG A 18 7.85 -20.51 -3.26
CA ARG A 18 7.03 -21.74 -3.35
C ARG A 18 5.60 -21.52 -2.83
N GLY A 19 5.45 -20.71 -1.79
CA GLY A 19 4.15 -20.41 -1.18
C GLY A 19 3.35 -19.31 -1.86
N TYR A 20 3.98 -18.43 -2.65
CA TYR A 20 3.38 -17.18 -3.11
C TYR A 20 2.03 -17.37 -3.83
N LEU A 21 2.01 -18.15 -4.92
CA LEU A 21 0.77 -18.37 -5.69
C LEU A 21 -0.32 -19.13 -4.92
N PRO A 22 -0.01 -20.24 -4.21
CA PRO A 22 -1.00 -20.88 -3.34
C PRO A 22 -1.58 -19.96 -2.27
N ASN A 23 -0.75 -19.12 -1.65
CA ASN A 23 -1.18 -18.19 -0.61
C ASN A 23 -2.04 -17.07 -1.19
N LEU A 24 -1.64 -16.50 -2.33
CA LEU A 24 -2.42 -15.47 -3.03
C LEU A 24 -3.82 -15.98 -3.40
N ARG A 25 -3.93 -17.22 -3.89
CA ARG A 25 -5.22 -17.84 -4.25
C ARG A 25 -6.10 -18.17 -3.04
N ARG A 26 -5.51 -18.35 -1.86
CA ARG A 26 -6.24 -18.65 -0.62
C ARG A 26 -6.86 -17.40 0.02
N THR A 27 -6.32 -16.22 -0.26
CA THR A 27 -6.76 -14.97 0.34
C THR A 27 -8.25 -14.71 0.04
N SER A 28 -9.05 -14.62 1.10
CA SER A 28 -10.49 -14.40 1.00
C SER A 28 -10.85 -12.91 1.08
N ARG A 29 -12.11 -12.57 0.75
CA ARG A 29 -12.67 -11.23 0.98
C ARG A 29 -12.61 -10.83 2.46
N ALA A 30 -12.85 -11.79 3.37
CA ALA A 30 -12.80 -11.55 4.80
C ALA A 30 -11.38 -11.18 5.26
N ASP A 31 -10.35 -11.83 4.70
CA ASP A 31 -8.95 -11.49 5.01
C ASP A 31 -8.59 -10.08 4.55
N ILE A 32 -9.08 -9.67 3.37
CA ILE A 32 -8.88 -8.31 2.83
C ILE A 32 -9.57 -7.29 3.73
N ASN A 33 -10.85 -7.51 4.09
CA ASN A 33 -11.59 -6.60 4.96
C ASN A 33 -10.93 -6.45 6.33
N ARG A 34 -10.46 -7.57 6.91
CA ARG A 34 -9.70 -7.56 8.16
C ARG A 34 -8.43 -6.73 8.01
N TYR A 35 -7.64 -6.94 6.96
CA TYR A 35 -6.41 -6.17 6.75
C TYR A 35 -6.67 -4.66 6.63
N VAL A 36 -7.66 -4.27 5.81
CA VAL A 36 -8.03 -2.88 5.58
C VAL A 36 -8.49 -2.20 6.88
N SER A 37 -9.36 -2.85 7.66
CA SER A 37 -9.83 -2.30 8.93
C SER A 37 -8.75 -2.27 10.01
N THR A 38 -7.84 -3.25 10.02
CA THR A 38 -6.76 -3.30 11.01
C THR A 38 -5.67 -2.27 10.74
N TYR A 39 -5.33 -1.98 9.47
CA TYR A 39 -4.12 -1.22 9.15
C TYR A 39 -4.31 0.01 8.28
N ILE A 40 -5.46 0.19 7.62
CA ILE A 40 -5.67 1.27 6.65
C ILE A 40 -6.75 2.24 7.12
N GLN A 41 -7.97 1.75 7.32
CA GLN A 41 -9.12 2.60 7.64
C GLN A 41 -9.05 3.13 9.08
N GLY A 42 -9.27 4.45 9.23
CA GLY A 42 -9.23 5.13 10.52
C GLY A 42 -7.89 5.01 11.23
N LYS A 43 -6.80 4.77 10.47
CA LYS A 43 -5.44 4.77 10.99
C LYS A 43 -4.76 6.10 10.63
N PRO A 44 -3.82 6.56 11.48
CA PRO A 44 -3.04 7.74 11.17
C PRO A 44 -2.38 7.63 9.80
N HIS A 45 -2.61 8.62 8.95
CA HIS A 45 -2.08 8.65 7.58
C HIS A 45 -1.64 10.06 7.18
N VAL A 46 -0.77 10.12 6.18
CA VAL A 46 -0.26 11.37 5.62
C VAL A 46 -0.77 11.49 4.19
N GLY A 47 -1.58 12.51 3.92
CA GLY A 47 -1.94 12.96 2.59
C GLY A 47 -0.84 13.84 2.02
N LEU A 48 -0.52 13.63 0.74
CA LEU A 48 0.39 14.50 0.00
C LEU A 48 -0.38 15.10 -1.17
N ALA A 49 -0.41 16.42 -1.25
CA ALA A 49 -1.00 17.14 -2.36
C ALA A 49 0.10 17.94 -3.07
N LEU A 50 0.37 17.59 -4.32
CA LEU A 50 1.28 18.35 -5.19
C LEU A 50 0.43 19.30 -6.05
N MET A 51 0.68 20.59 -5.95
CA MET A 51 -0.05 21.62 -6.68
C MET A 51 0.84 22.79 -7.07
N SER A 52 0.38 23.58 -8.06
CA SER A 52 1.06 24.83 -8.41
C SER A 52 0.84 25.89 -7.33
N GLU A 53 1.67 26.93 -7.34
CA GLU A 53 1.64 27.98 -6.32
C GLU A 53 0.31 28.75 -6.33
N GLU A 54 -0.27 28.95 -7.52
CA GLU A 54 -1.58 29.57 -7.68
C GLU A 54 -2.70 28.69 -7.10
N ALA A 55 -2.64 27.37 -7.33
CA ALA A 55 -3.60 26.43 -6.79
C ALA A 55 -3.49 26.31 -5.26
N ALA A 56 -2.28 26.39 -4.70
CA ALA A 56 -2.06 26.41 -3.25
C ALA A 56 -2.68 27.65 -2.59
N GLN A 57 -2.53 28.83 -3.22
CA GLN A 57 -3.12 30.07 -2.72
C GLN A 57 -4.65 30.05 -2.74
N GLN A 58 -5.26 29.42 -3.75
CA GLN A 58 -6.73 29.29 -3.85
C GLN A 58 -7.28 28.22 -2.91
N ALA A 59 -6.57 27.10 -2.74
CA ALA A 59 -7.05 25.97 -1.97
C ALA A 59 -7.03 26.20 -0.44
N GLN A 60 -6.22 27.15 0.04
CA GLN A 60 -6.08 27.52 1.47
C GLN A 60 -5.89 26.32 2.41
N LEU A 61 -5.30 25.23 1.91
CA LEU A 61 -5.13 23.99 2.64
C LEU A 61 -4.13 24.20 3.79
N LYS A 62 -4.51 23.78 4.99
CA LYS A 62 -3.64 23.78 6.16
C LYS A 62 -2.90 22.45 6.23
N PRO A 63 -1.63 22.42 6.69
CA PRO A 63 -0.88 21.17 6.87
C PRO A 63 -1.61 20.15 7.75
N GLU A 64 -2.39 20.62 8.72
CA GLU A 64 -3.21 19.80 9.62
C GLU A 64 -4.30 19.00 8.88
N GLU A 65 -4.83 19.53 7.78
CA GLU A 65 -5.85 18.85 6.95
C GLU A 65 -5.29 17.70 6.12
N LEU A 66 -3.96 17.65 5.98
CA LEU A 66 -3.25 16.58 5.30
C LEU A 66 -2.85 15.44 6.25
N ILE A 67 -3.05 15.61 7.55
CA ILE A 67 -2.79 14.58 8.57
C ILE A 67 -4.13 14.01 8.98
N GLY A 68 -4.48 12.84 8.45
CA GLY A 68 -5.70 12.16 8.88
C GLY A 68 -5.47 11.46 10.21
N GLN A 69 -6.19 11.90 11.24
CA GLN A 69 -6.24 11.23 12.56
C GLN A 69 -7.23 10.06 12.56
#